data_AF-A0A9W6T761-F1
#
_entry.id   AF-A0A9W6T761-F1
#
_cell.length_a   1.000
_cell.length_b   1.000
_cell.length_c   1.000
_cell.angle_alpha   90.00
_cell.angle_beta   90.00
_cell.angle_gamma   90.00
#
_symmetry.space_group_name_H-M   'P 1'
#
loop_
_entity.id
_entity.type
_entity.pdbx_description
1 polymer ?
#
loop_
_entity_poly.entity_id
_entity_poly.type
_entity_poly.pdbx_seq_one_letter_code
_entity_poly.pdbx_strand_id
1 'polypeptide(L)'
;MLASTADTEDESEFNEDEKKILKQLSKFGSIESDGTIQSKQALISRPNKIFYVGGASKNLSIIKKFANVFGALQGNYKIDLSDACALGGSFKATWSRLLEDNEIDKDYGTWLFDTFNWDEVENFEAKNEWNDYIDGVGILSLAEKTLTK
;
A
#
# COMPACT_ATOMS: atom_id res chain seq x y z
N MET A 1 -5.99 17.61 27.15
CA MET A 1 -6.88 17.97 26.03
C MET A 1 -6.05 17.81 24.76
N LEU A 2 -6.16 16.65 24.10
CA LEU A 2 -5.52 16.42 22.80
C LEU A 2 -6.53 16.81 21.74
N ALA A 3 -6.25 17.89 21.02
CA ALA A 3 -7.12 18.40 19.97
C ALA A 3 -7.11 17.41 18.79
N SER A 4 -8.32 16.99 18.40
CA SER A 4 -8.60 16.34 17.13
C SER A 4 -8.13 17.23 15.98
N THR A 5 -7.12 16.80 15.22
CA THR A 5 -6.63 17.48 14.01
C THR A 5 -7.40 17.05 12.76
N ALA A 6 -8.67 16.66 12.89
CA ALA A 6 -9.37 15.96 11.80
C ALA A 6 -9.98 16.85 10.70
N ASP A 7 -10.07 18.17 10.85
CA ASP A 7 -11.02 18.95 10.02
C ASP A 7 -10.48 20.23 9.33
N THR A 8 -9.18 20.35 9.07
CA THR A 8 -8.67 21.48 8.24
C THR A 8 -7.70 21.00 7.15
N GLU A 9 -8.19 20.21 6.20
CA GLU A 9 -7.52 19.99 4.91
C GLU A 9 -8.34 20.71 3.83
N ASP A 10 -7.74 21.72 3.20
CA ASP A 10 -8.36 22.59 2.19
C ASP A 10 -8.72 21.77 0.94
N GLU A 11 -9.99 21.80 0.50
CA GLU A 11 -10.47 21.04 -0.67
C GLU A 11 -9.80 21.45 -2.00
N SER A 12 -8.99 22.51 -1.97
CA SER A 12 -8.22 23.01 -3.11
C SER A 12 -6.98 22.15 -3.46
N GLU A 13 -6.52 21.27 -2.57
CA GLU A 13 -5.33 20.44 -2.79
C GLU A 13 -5.58 19.16 -3.59
N PHE A 14 -6.84 18.70 -3.67
CA PHE A 14 -7.19 17.44 -4.33
C PHE A 14 -7.45 17.61 -5.82
N ASN A 15 -7.03 16.63 -6.62
CA ASN A 15 -7.39 16.58 -8.03
C ASN A 15 -8.86 16.15 -8.22
N GLU A 16 -9.38 16.26 -9.45
CA GLU A 16 -10.80 15.99 -9.73
C GLU A 16 -11.21 14.52 -9.46
N ASP A 17 -10.31 13.56 -9.68
CA ASP A 17 -10.56 12.15 -9.39
C ASP A 17 -10.63 11.89 -7.88
N GLU A 18 -9.73 12.51 -7.11
CA GLU A 18 -9.71 12.44 -5.64
C GLU A 18 -10.97 13.07 -5.04
N LYS A 19 -11.39 14.24 -5.53
CA LYS A 19 -12.65 14.87 -5.12
C LYS A 19 -13.85 13.96 -5.41
N LYS A 20 -13.85 13.28 -6.56
CA LYS A 20 -14.90 12.32 -6.91
C LYS A 20 -14.93 11.14 -5.93
N ILE A 21 -13.78 10.62 -5.54
CA ILE A 21 -13.65 9.55 -4.54
C ILE A 21 -14.15 10.00 -3.18
N LEU A 22 -13.71 11.17 -2.70
CA LEU A 22 -14.15 11.71 -1.41
C LEU A 22 -15.67 11.92 -1.37
N LYS A 23 -16.24 12.44 -2.46
CA LYS A 23 -17.68 12.57 -2.64
C LYS A 23 -18.40 11.22 -2.67
N GLN A 24 -17.77 10.19 -3.24
CA GLN A 24 -18.33 8.83 -3.23
C GLN A 24 -18.32 8.23 -1.82
N LEU A 25 -17.24 8.45 -1.06
CA LEU A 25 -17.10 7.94 0.31
C LEU A 25 -17.97 8.68 1.33
N SER A 26 -18.32 9.94 1.09
CA SER A 26 -19.14 10.73 2.01
C SER A 26 -20.52 10.12 2.29
N LYS A 27 -21.03 9.23 1.41
CA LYS A 27 -22.29 8.50 1.63
C LYS A 27 -22.23 7.52 2.82
N PHE A 28 -21.04 7.16 3.28
CA PHE A 28 -20.82 6.26 4.43
C PHE A 28 -20.61 7.00 5.76
N GLY A 29 -20.62 8.35 5.75
CA GLY A 29 -20.31 9.15 6.94
C GLY A 29 -18.81 9.17 7.27
N SER A 30 -18.46 9.30 8.55
CA SER A 30 -17.07 9.20 8.99
C SER A 30 -16.54 7.80 8.75
N ILE A 31 -15.41 7.68 8.04
CA ILE A 31 -14.73 6.40 7.87
C ILE A 31 -13.72 6.24 9.00
N GLU A 32 -13.91 5.16 9.74
CA GLU A 32 -13.08 4.72 10.86
C GLU A 32 -12.46 3.36 10.55
N SER A 33 -11.24 3.16 11.03
CA SER A 33 -10.52 1.88 11.04
C SER A 33 -9.86 1.74 12.41
N ASP A 34 -10.07 0.60 13.07
CA ASP A 34 -9.57 0.32 14.42
C ASP A 34 -9.91 1.44 15.42
N GLY A 35 -11.14 1.94 15.36
CA GLY A 35 -11.63 3.04 16.20
C GLY A 35 -11.01 4.42 15.91
N THR A 36 -10.20 4.58 14.87
CA THR A 36 -9.57 5.84 14.47
C THR A 36 -10.21 6.39 13.19
N ILE A 37 -10.66 7.65 13.22
CA ILE A 37 -11.19 8.36 12.04
C ILE A 37 -10.06 8.64 11.05
N GLN A 38 -10.27 8.28 9.80
CA GLN A 38 -9.29 8.44 8.72
C GLN A 38 -9.40 9.84 8.08
N SER A 39 -8.26 10.47 7.79
CA SER A 39 -8.23 11.75 7.09
C SER A 39 -8.60 11.60 5.61
N LYS A 40 -8.99 12.70 4.95
CA LYS A 40 -9.30 12.69 3.52
C LYS A 40 -8.10 12.20 2.70
N GLN A 41 -6.89 12.67 3.03
CA GLN A 41 -5.66 12.23 2.39
C GLN A 41 -5.43 10.71 2.54
N ALA A 42 -5.69 10.14 3.71
CA ALA A 42 -5.53 8.70 3.94
C ALA A 42 -6.50 7.87 3.06
N LEU A 43 -7.75 8.33 2.91
CA LEU A 43 -8.78 7.62 2.14
C LEU A 43 -8.50 7.55 0.63
N ILE A 44 -7.76 8.51 0.10
CA ILE A 44 -7.40 8.56 -1.33
C ILE A 44 -5.99 7.99 -1.60
N SER A 45 -5.22 7.73 -0.56
CA SER A 45 -3.83 7.27 -0.67
C SER A 45 -3.76 5.87 -1.28
N ARG A 46 -2.86 5.69 -2.25
CA ARG A 46 -2.62 4.42 -2.94
C ARG A 46 -1.13 4.08 -2.97
N PRO A 47 -0.75 2.80 -3.00
CA PRO A 47 0.65 2.42 -3.12
C PRO A 47 1.24 2.85 -4.46
N ASN A 48 2.51 3.28 -4.46
CA ASN A 48 3.25 3.55 -5.69
C ASN A 48 3.54 2.25 -6.46
N LYS A 49 4.12 1.26 -5.80
CA LYS A 49 4.48 -0.03 -6.40
C LYS A 49 3.98 -1.16 -5.50
N ILE A 50 3.56 -2.26 -6.11
CA ILE A 50 3.16 -3.47 -5.38
C ILE A 50 4.01 -4.64 -5.83
N PHE A 51 4.52 -5.40 -4.88
CA PHE A 51 5.34 -6.59 -5.12
C PHE A 51 4.61 -7.83 -4.61
N TYR A 52 4.34 -8.79 -5.49
CA TYR A 52 3.75 -10.08 -5.17
C TYR A 52 4.84 -11.13 -5.02
N VAL A 53 4.94 -11.69 -3.82
CA VAL A 53 5.96 -12.68 -3.43
C VAL A 53 5.32 -13.90 -2.75
N GLY A 54 6.10 -14.96 -2.55
CA GLY A 54 5.66 -16.16 -1.84
C GLY A 54 4.77 -17.08 -2.66
N GLY A 55 4.29 -18.17 -2.05
CA GLY A 55 3.54 -19.21 -2.78
C GLY A 55 2.25 -18.72 -3.45
N ALA A 56 1.57 -17.74 -2.86
CA ALA A 56 0.33 -17.19 -3.42
C ALA A 56 0.55 -16.36 -4.70
N SER A 57 1.75 -15.80 -4.92
CA SER A 57 2.07 -15.01 -6.12
C SER A 57 2.03 -15.84 -7.41
N LYS A 58 2.10 -17.17 -7.30
CA LYS A 58 1.96 -18.12 -8.41
C LYS A 58 0.53 -18.18 -8.96
N ASN A 59 -0.47 -17.78 -8.18
CA ASN A 59 -1.85 -17.74 -8.64
C ASN A 59 -2.16 -16.38 -9.29
N LEU A 60 -2.14 -16.37 -10.63
CA LEU A 60 -2.37 -15.15 -11.42
C LEU A 60 -3.74 -14.50 -11.15
N SER A 61 -4.76 -15.29 -10.84
CA SER A 61 -6.10 -14.76 -10.54
C SER A 61 -6.13 -13.98 -9.23
N ILE A 62 -5.38 -14.46 -8.22
CA ILE A 62 -5.26 -13.78 -6.92
C ILE A 62 -4.53 -12.45 -7.08
N ILE A 63 -3.32 -12.48 -7.67
CA ILE A 63 -2.54 -11.25 -7.86
C ILE A 63 -3.28 -10.24 -8.75
N LYS A 64 -4.00 -10.71 -9.78
CA LYS A 64 -4.84 -9.85 -10.63
C LYS A 64 -5.93 -9.15 -9.82
N LYS A 65 -6.61 -9.88 -8.93
CA LYS A 65 -7.65 -9.28 -8.10
C LYS A 65 -7.06 -8.24 -7.14
N PHE A 66 -5.94 -8.54 -6.49
CA PHE A 66 -5.26 -7.57 -5.62
C PHE A 66 -4.77 -6.34 -6.38
N ALA A 67 -4.17 -6.52 -7.57
CA ALA A 67 -3.72 -5.43 -8.41
C ALA A 67 -4.86 -4.49 -8.82
N ASN A 68 -6.01 -5.07 -9.17
CA ASN A 68 -7.22 -4.32 -9.50
C ASN A 68 -7.76 -3.52 -8.31
N VAL A 69 -7.74 -4.11 -7.11
CA VAL A 69 -8.23 -3.47 -5.88
C VAL A 69 -7.30 -2.34 -5.42
N PHE A 70 -6.00 -2.59 -5.36
CA PHE A 70 -5.03 -1.63 -4.83
C PHE A 70 -4.67 -0.51 -5.81
N GLY A 71 -4.76 -0.77 -7.13
CA GLY A 71 -4.62 0.27 -8.17
C GLY A 71 -3.30 1.06 -8.11
N ALA A 72 -2.16 0.36 -8.04
CA ALA A 72 -0.83 0.95 -7.92
C ALA A 72 -0.52 2.02 -8.99
N LEU A 73 0.17 3.09 -8.60
CA LEU A 73 0.43 4.25 -9.47
C LEU A 73 1.60 4.04 -10.45
N GLN A 74 2.63 3.32 -10.02
CA GLN A 74 3.89 3.07 -10.73
C GLN A 74 4.09 1.59 -11.10
N GLY A 75 3.04 0.78 -10.94
CA GLY A 75 3.00 -0.58 -11.45
C GLY A 75 2.97 -1.69 -10.40
N ASN A 76 2.75 -2.88 -10.91
CA ASN A 76 2.59 -4.13 -10.18
C ASN A 76 3.73 -5.07 -10.61
N TYR A 77 4.33 -5.76 -9.66
CA TYR A 77 5.55 -6.52 -9.85
C TYR A 77 5.41 -7.88 -9.20
N LYS A 78 5.89 -8.92 -9.86
CA LYS A 78 5.87 -10.29 -9.36
C LYS A 78 7.30 -10.82 -9.29
N ILE A 79 7.60 -11.52 -8.20
CA ILE A 79 8.87 -12.22 -8.03
C ILE A 79 8.52 -13.68 -7.70
N ASP A 80 9.06 -14.62 -8.48
CA ASP A 80 8.91 -16.05 -8.18
C ASP A 80 9.90 -16.47 -7.09
N LEU A 81 9.60 -16.05 -5.86
CA LEU A 81 10.43 -16.30 -4.69
C LEU A 81 9.57 -16.83 -3.55
N SER A 82 9.70 -18.12 -3.25
CA SER A 82 8.91 -18.79 -2.20
C SER A 82 9.35 -18.44 -0.79
N ASP A 83 10.61 -18.06 -0.62
CA ASP A 83 11.31 -17.81 0.64
C ASP A 83 11.65 -16.32 0.81
N ALA A 84 10.79 -15.44 0.29
CA ALA A 84 10.97 -13.98 0.33
C ALA A 84 11.26 -13.43 1.74
N CYS A 85 10.65 -14.02 2.77
CA CYS A 85 10.92 -13.65 4.16
C CYS A 85 12.37 -13.98 4.59
N ALA A 86 12.89 -15.15 4.18
CA ALA A 86 14.25 -15.56 4.49
C ALA A 86 15.25 -14.68 3.74
N LEU A 87 15.02 -14.45 2.44
CA LEU A 87 15.87 -13.59 1.62
C LEU A 87 15.92 -12.15 2.15
N GLY A 88 14.76 -11.58 2.52
CA GLY A 88 14.69 -10.26 3.13
C GLY A 88 15.48 -10.17 4.45
N GLY A 89 15.42 -11.22 5.27
CA GLY A 89 16.24 -11.34 6.48
C GLY A 89 17.74 -11.36 6.18
N SER A 90 18.15 -12.14 5.18
CA SER A 90 19.55 -12.21 4.73
C SER A 90 20.05 -10.85 4.24
N PHE A 91 19.30 -10.14 3.38
CA PHE A 91 19.67 -8.79 2.93
C PHE A 91 19.85 -7.82 4.10
N LYS A 92 18.92 -7.84 5.06
CA LYS A 92 19.00 -6.94 6.22
C LYS A 92 20.20 -7.26 7.12
N ALA A 93 20.50 -8.53 7.33
CA ALA A 93 21.66 -8.97 8.10
C ALA A 93 22.98 -8.57 7.42
N THR A 94 23.09 -8.80 6.11
CA THR A 94 24.25 -8.38 5.32
C THR A 94 24.45 -6.88 5.37
N TRP A 95 23.42 -6.08 5.13
CA TRP A 95 23.49 -4.62 5.24
C TRP A 95 23.97 -4.17 6.63
N SER A 96 23.39 -4.73 7.70
CA SER A 96 23.75 -4.36 9.07
C SER A 96 25.23 -4.63 9.36
N ARG A 97 25.73 -5.78 8.90
CA ARG A 97 27.13 -6.16 9.08
C ARG A 97 28.08 -5.24 8.31
N LEU A 98 27.77 -4.95 7.04
CA LEU A 98 28.57 -4.04 6.21
C LEU A 98 28.61 -2.62 6.78
N LEU A 99 27.48 -2.16 7.37
CA LEU A 99 27.40 -0.86 8.03
C LEU A 99 28.27 -0.81 9.29
N GLU A 100 28.24 -1.86 10.13
CA GLU A 100 29.08 -1.96 11.33
C GLU A 100 30.58 -1.97 11.00
N ASP A 101 30.96 -2.63 9.90
CA ASP A 101 32.34 -2.69 9.43
C ASP A 101 32.81 -1.41 8.72
N ASN A 102 31.92 -0.41 8.56
CA ASN A 102 32.15 0.83 7.82
C ASN A 102 32.49 0.60 6.33
N GLU A 103 32.02 -0.51 5.75
CA GLU A 103 32.18 -0.80 4.31
C GLU A 103 31.14 -0.06 3.45
N ILE A 104 30.01 0.31 4.06
CA ILE A 104 28.96 1.13 3.45
C ILE A 104 28.54 2.26 4.39
N ASP A 105 27.97 3.32 3.84
CA ASP A 105 27.41 4.47 4.56
C ASP A 105 25.94 4.74 4.19
N LYS A 106 25.36 3.93 3.31
CA LYS A 106 24.00 4.08 2.77
C LYS A 106 22.94 3.54 3.72
N ASP A 107 21.77 4.18 3.72
CA ASP A 107 20.58 3.62 4.35
C ASP A 107 20.16 2.30 3.67
N TYR A 108 19.40 1.48 4.40
CA TYR A 108 19.02 0.14 3.93
C TYR A 108 18.24 0.17 2.61
N GLY A 109 17.35 1.14 2.41
CA GLY A 109 16.52 1.22 1.21
C GLY A 109 17.37 1.50 -0.01
N THR A 110 18.26 2.50 0.07
CA THR A 110 19.19 2.84 -1.01
C THR A 110 20.16 1.69 -1.30
N TRP A 111 20.76 1.10 -0.26
CA TRP A 111 21.66 -0.03 -0.42
C TRP A 111 20.96 -1.24 -1.07
N LEU A 112 19.74 -1.56 -0.63
CA LEU A 112 18.97 -2.67 -1.19
C LEU A 112 18.62 -2.40 -2.65
N PHE A 113 18.21 -1.18 -2.99
CA PHE A 113 17.89 -0.81 -4.36
C PHE A 113 19.09 -0.96 -5.30
N ASP A 114 20.29 -0.57 -4.85
CA ASP A 114 21.51 -0.68 -5.65
C ASP A 114 22.03 -2.13 -5.77
N THR A 115 21.75 -2.97 -4.77
CA THR A 115 22.31 -4.33 -4.66
C THR A 115 21.37 -5.40 -5.22
N PHE A 116 20.06 -5.17 -5.18
CA PHE A 116 19.06 -6.15 -5.57
C PHE A 116 19.05 -6.37 -7.08
N ASN A 117 18.94 -7.63 -7.51
CA ASN A 117 18.84 -7.97 -8.92
C ASN A 117 17.43 -7.69 -9.46
N TRP A 118 17.22 -6.50 -10.00
CA TRP A 118 15.91 -6.10 -10.53
C TRP A 118 15.49 -6.85 -11.79
N ASP A 119 16.40 -7.56 -12.47
CA ASP A 119 16.09 -8.34 -13.67
C ASP A 119 15.21 -9.57 -13.36
N GLU A 120 15.15 -10.00 -12.10
CA GLU A 120 14.28 -11.09 -11.62
C GLU A 120 12.86 -10.62 -11.31
N VAL A 121 12.59 -9.32 -11.41
CA VAL A 121 11.29 -8.73 -11.10
C VAL A 121 10.47 -8.60 -12.37
N GLU A 122 9.43 -9.41 -12.48
CA GLU A 122 8.51 -9.38 -13.61
C GLU A 122 7.48 -8.26 -13.42
N ASN A 123 7.28 -7.42 -14.43
CA ASN A 123 6.12 -6.52 -14.45
C ASN A 123 4.84 -7.33 -14.68
N PHE A 124 3.80 -7.04 -13.92
CA PHE A 124 2.51 -7.69 -14.02
C PHE A 124 1.43 -6.68 -14.43
N GLU A 125 0.90 -6.81 -15.64
CA GLU A 125 -0.16 -5.93 -16.11
C GLU A 125 -1.51 -6.27 -15.47
N ALA A 126 -2.15 -5.25 -14.90
CA ALA A 126 -3.47 -5.34 -14.31
C ALA A 126 -4.28 -4.08 -14.62
N LYS A 127 -5.61 -4.22 -14.57
CA LYS A 127 -6.50 -3.08 -14.74
C LYS A 127 -6.50 -2.28 -13.45
N ASN A 128 -6.46 -0.95 -13.55
CA ASN A 128 -6.68 -0.12 -12.38
C ASN A 128 -8.20 0.05 -12.17
N GLU A 129 -8.75 -0.71 -11.24
CA GLU A 129 -10.18 -0.70 -10.89
C GLU A 129 -10.39 -0.09 -9.49
N TRP A 130 -9.42 0.65 -8.94
CA TRP A 130 -9.49 1.22 -7.59
C TRP A 130 -10.82 1.95 -7.32
N ASN A 131 -11.26 2.79 -8.27
CA ASN A 131 -12.46 3.59 -8.11
C ASN A 131 -13.73 2.71 -7.95
N ASP A 132 -13.71 1.50 -8.51
CA ASP A 132 -14.81 0.55 -8.43
C ASP A 132 -14.84 -0.16 -7.06
N TYR A 133 -13.70 -0.29 -6.38
CA TYR A 133 -13.57 -0.96 -5.08
C TYR A 133 -13.56 -0.03 -3.88
N ILE A 134 -13.48 1.30 -4.09
CA ILE A 134 -13.31 2.26 -3.00
C ILE A 134 -14.49 2.27 -2.01
N ASP A 135 -15.69 1.94 -2.47
CA ASP A 135 -16.86 1.72 -1.61
C ASP A 135 -16.63 0.64 -0.54
N GLY A 136 -15.75 -0.31 -0.81
CA GLY A 136 -15.37 -1.36 0.13
C GLY A 136 -14.80 -0.80 1.44
N VAL A 137 -14.06 0.31 1.38
CA VAL A 137 -13.53 0.98 2.57
C VAL A 137 -14.67 1.49 3.47
N GLY A 138 -15.68 2.13 2.87
CA GLY A 138 -16.86 2.59 3.59
C GLY A 138 -17.70 1.46 4.17
N ILE A 139 -17.88 0.36 3.41
CA ILE A 139 -18.60 -0.83 3.86
C ILE A 139 -17.90 -1.49 5.04
N LEU A 140 -16.57 -1.64 5.00
CA LEU A 140 -15.78 -2.22 6.08
C LEU A 140 -15.87 -1.37 7.35
N SER A 141 -15.82 -0.05 7.24
CA SER A 141 -16.00 0.84 8.39
C SER A 141 -17.38 0.70 9.04
N LEU A 142 -18.45 0.61 8.24
CA LEU A 142 -19.79 0.35 8.76
C LEU A 142 -19.91 -1.02 9.45
N ALA A 143 -19.25 -2.04 8.89
CA ALA A 143 -19.20 -3.37 9.49
C ALA A 143 -18.51 -3.33 10.86
N GLU A 144 -17.36 -2.66 10.97
CA GLU A 144 -16.63 -2.50 12.23
C GLU A 144 -17.50 -1.82 13.31
N LYS A 145 -18.18 -0.71 12.96
CA LYS A 145 -19.11 0.00 13.85
C LYS A 145 -20.32 -0.83 14.29
N THR A 146 -20.66 -1.86 13.52
CA THR A 146 -21.77 -2.78 13.85
C THR A 146 -21.31 -3.90 14.77
N LEU A 147 -20.09 -4.40 14.57
CA LEU A 147 -19.53 -5.50 15.37
C LEU A 147 -19.01 -5.05 16.75
N THR A 148 -18.75 -3.76 16.93
CA THR A 148 -18.28 -3.17 18.19
C THR A 148 -19.41 -2.70 19.11
N LYS A 149 -20.67 -2.84 18.70
CA LYS A 149 -21.87 -2.57 19.51
C LYS A 149 -22.34 -3.83 20.24
#